data_AF-X0SCX8-F1
#
_entry.id   AF-X0SCX8-F1
#
_cell.length_a   1.000
_cell.length_b   1.000
_cell.length_c   1.000
_cell.angle_alpha   90.00
_cell.angle_beta   90.00
_cell.angle_gamma   90.00
#
_symmetry.space_group_name_H-M   'P 1'
#
loop_
_entity.id
_entity.type
_entity.pdbx_description
1 polymer ?
#
loop_
_entity_poly.entity_id
_entity_poly.type
_entity_poly.pdbx_seq_one_letter_code
_entity_poly.pdbx_strand_id
1 'polypeptide(L)'
;MRKVILGDSNINNQHKRQKVKLMSDDGNPPHTMYHFRITSQHGENGILLAITKRLGLRKGYAVEIGAADGLRGSNTYPLSERRWNILMIEGDDEEYNKLLENTKNNGNIIPCKRYTRLEGDYTLSKIL
;
A
#
# COMPACT_ATOMS: atom_id res chain seq x y z
N MET A 1 18.26 28.37 -9.13
CA MET A 1 19.07 28.20 -7.90
C MET A 1 18.13 28.13 -6.71
N ARG A 2 17.99 26.98 -6.04
CA ARG A 2 17.18 26.85 -4.82
C ARG A 2 18.06 27.08 -3.60
N LYS A 3 17.70 28.03 -2.75
CA LYS A 3 18.40 28.39 -1.53
C LYS A 3 17.99 27.41 -0.43
N VAL A 4 18.91 26.57 0.04
CA VAL A 4 18.70 25.71 1.21
C VAL A 4 18.95 26.57 2.45
N ILE A 5 17.96 26.71 3.32
CA ILE A 5 18.15 27.32 4.64
C ILE A 5 18.45 26.17 5.60
N LEU A 6 19.73 26.04 5.97
CA LEU A 6 20.18 25.16 7.06
C LEU A 6 20.10 25.96 8.36
N GLY A 7 19.34 25.47 9.33
CA GLY A 7 19.32 25.99 10.70
C GLY A 7 20.26 25.17 11.58
N ASP A 8 21.08 25.87 12.35
CA ASP A 8 22.20 25.33 13.14
C ASP A 8 21.82 24.36 14.25
N SER A 9 22.79 23.49 14.54
CA SER A 9 22.77 22.32 15.40
C SER A 9 22.73 22.62 16.90
N ASN A 10 21.93 21.85 17.64
CA ASN A 10 22.27 21.43 19.00
C ASN A 10 21.88 19.96 19.19
N ILE A 11 22.90 19.16 19.51
CA ILE A 11 22.89 17.70 19.57
C ILE A 11 22.32 17.26 20.92
N ASN A 12 21.21 16.51 20.89
CA ASN A 12 20.90 15.56 21.95
C ASN A 12 20.21 14.32 21.33
N ASN A 13 20.85 13.18 21.52
CA ASN A 13 20.59 11.90 20.88
C ASN A 13 19.35 11.21 21.46
N GLN A 14 18.19 11.39 20.82
CA GLN A 14 17.12 10.40 20.72
C GLN A 14 16.44 10.63 19.37
N HIS A 15 16.21 9.59 18.57
CA HIS A 15 15.79 9.63 17.17
C HIS A 15 14.54 10.51 16.89
N LYS A 16 14.69 11.83 16.84
CA LYS A 16 13.74 12.73 16.19
C LYS A 16 13.93 12.55 14.69
N ARG A 17 13.04 11.79 14.06
CA ARG A 17 12.81 11.91 12.61
C ARG A 17 12.59 13.39 12.33
N GLN A 18 13.58 14.08 11.75
CA GLN A 18 13.34 15.41 11.19
C GLN A 18 12.29 15.22 10.10
N LYS A 19 11.03 15.57 10.37
CA LYS A 19 10.00 15.69 9.35
C LYS A 19 10.39 16.87 8.47
N VAL A 20 11.21 16.64 7.45
CA VAL A 20 11.33 17.57 6.34
C VAL A 20 9.95 17.63 5.71
N LYS A 21 9.21 18.71 5.95
CA LYS A 21 7.88 18.91 5.38
C LYS A 21 8.08 19.30 3.91
N LEU A 22 8.21 18.29 3.05
CA LEU A 22 8.13 18.50 1.61
C LEU A 22 6.69 18.95 1.31
N MET A 23 6.54 20.16 0.79
CA MET A 23 5.27 20.78 0.40
C MET A 23 5.36 21.14 -1.08
N SER A 24 4.28 20.95 -1.83
CA SER A 24 4.11 21.51 -3.18
C SER A 24 3.79 23.01 -3.09
N ASP A 25 3.81 23.69 -4.25
CA ASP A 25 3.61 25.14 -4.35
C ASP A 25 2.22 25.60 -3.84
N ASP A 26 1.25 24.68 -3.77
CA ASP A 26 -0.09 24.87 -3.21
C ASP A 26 -0.17 24.68 -1.69
N GLY A 27 0.96 24.40 -1.02
CA GLY A 27 1.01 24.19 0.42
C GLY A 27 0.52 22.82 0.88
N ASN A 28 0.20 21.89 -0.03
CA ASN A 28 -0.11 20.51 0.34
C ASN A 28 1.13 19.62 0.30
N PRO A 29 1.14 18.45 0.94
CA PRO A 29 2.16 17.45 0.67
C PRO A 29 2.10 17.02 -0.81
N PRO A 30 3.24 16.87 -1.54
CA PRO A 30 3.24 16.61 -2.98
C PRO A 30 2.46 15.38 -3.43
N HIS A 31 2.27 14.41 -2.54
CA HIS A 31 1.54 13.17 -2.84
C HIS A 31 0.01 13.38 -2.93
N THR A 32 -0.52 14.43 -2.29
CA THR A 32 -1.97 14.72 -2.26
C THR A 32 -2.55 14.98 -3.64
N MET A 33 -1.76 15.50 -4.58
CA MET A 33 -2.17 15.68 -5.98
C MET A 33 -2.49 14.36 -6.69
N TYR A 34 -2.09 13.22 -6.11
CA TYR A 34 -2.38 11.88 -6.61
C TYR A 34 -3.41 11.14 -5.77
N HIS A 35 -4.04 11.78 -4.77
CA HIS A 35 -5.08 11.11 -4.00
C HIS A 35 -6.31 10.85 -4.86
N PHE A 36 -6.62 9.58 -5.03
CA PHE A 36 -7.85 9.13 -5.68
C PHE A 36 -8.25 7.78 -5.11
N ARG A 37 -9.56 7.57 -4.90
CA ARG A 37 -10.13 6.39 -4.26
C ARG A 37 -11.00 5.63 -5.24
N ILE A 38 -10.70 4.34 -5.40
CA ILE A 38 -11.61 3.35 -5.99
C ILE A 38 -12.10 2.46 -4.85
N THR A 39 -11.15 1.84 -4.15
CA THR A 39 -11.36 0.91 -3.04
C THR A 39 -10.66 1.36 -1.76
N SER A 40 -9.51 2.04 -1.86
CA SER A 40 -8.68 2.46 -0.72
C SER A 40 -9.38 3.44 0.24
N GLN A 41 -8.88 3.56 1.48
CA GLN A 41 -9.51 4.39 2.52
C GLN A 41 -9.22 5.90 2.39
N HIS A 42 -8.02 6.28 1.99
CA HIS A 42 -7.54 7.67 2.04
C HIS A 42 -6.95 8.20 0.73
N GLY A 43 -6.99 7.43 -0.36
CA GLY A 43 -6.54 7.87 -1.69
C GLY A 43 -5.28 7.15 -2.19
N GLU A 44 -4.88 6.08 -1.50
CA GLU A 44 -3.71 5.27 -1.78
C GLU A 44 -3.76 4.65 -3.19
N ASN A 45 -4.95 4.35 -3.74
CA ASN A 45 -5.04 3.84 -5.10
C ASN A 45 -4.42 4.81 -6.10
N GLY A 46 -4.70 6.10 -5.99
CA GLY A 46 -4.12 7.10 -6.89
C GLY A 46 -2.62 7.26 -6.71
N ILE A 47 -2.10 7.20 -5.48
CA ILE A 47 -0.65 7.19 -5.21
C ILE A 47 0.00 5.96 -5.87
N LEU A 48 -0.56 4.77 -5.67
CA LEU A 48 -0.04 3.52 -6.20
C LEU A 48 -0.02 3.50 -7.74
N LEU A 49 -1.09 3.99 -8.37
CA LEU A 49 -1.15 4.18 -9.82
C LEU A 49 -0.12 5.19 -10.32
N ALA A 50 0.11 6.27 -9.58
CA ALA A 50 1.08 7.29 -9.94
C ALA A 50 2.53 6.80 -9.79
N ILE A 51 2.82 5.92 -8.82
CA ILE A 51 4.11 5.24 -8.66
C ILE A 51 4.33 4.25 -9.79
N THR A 52 3.40 3.33 -10.01
CA THR A 52 3.53 2.29 -11.06
C THR A 52 3.69 2.91 -12.44
N LYS A 53 2.96 3.99 -12.75
CA LYS A 53 3.11 4.75 -14.00
C LYS A 53 4.52 5.36 -14.15
N ARG A 54 5.04 6.01 -13.10
CA ARG A 54 6.38 6.64 -13.14
C ARG A 54 7.50 5.63 -13.33
N LEU A 55 7.35 4.46 -12.73
CA LEU A 55 8.30 3.35 -12.85
C LEU A 55 8.11 2.55 -14.15
N GLY A 56 7.13 2.91 -15.00
CA GLY A 56 6.85 2.18 -16.24
C GLY A 56 6.30 0.76 -16.02
N LEU A 57 5.79 0.46 -14.82
CA LEU A 57 5.29 -0.86 -14.46
C LEU A 57 3.88 -1.08 -15.03
N ARG A 58 3.75 -2.07 -15.92
CA ARG A 58 2.48 -2.41 -16.59
C ARG A 58 1.84 -3.71 -16.12
N LYS A 59 2.59 -4.53 -15.38
CA LYS A 59 2.20 -5.81 -14.78
C LYS A 59 3.17 -6.09 -13.62
N GLY A 60 2.81 -7.02 -12.74
CA GLY A 60 3.66 -7.38 -11.62
C GLY A 60 2.96 -8.28 -10.61
N TYR A 61 3.56 -8.40 -9.44
CA TYR A 61 2.99 -9.07 -8.29
C TYR A 61 2.78 -8.05 -7.17
N ALA A 62 1.63 -8.11 -6.52
CA ALA A 62 1.34 -7.35 -5.32
C ALA A 62 0.95 -8.30 -4.18
N VAL A 63 1.27 -7.90 -2.96
CA VAL A 63 0.85 -8.60 -1.75
C VAL A 63 0.11 -7.59 -0.87
N GLU A 64 -1.09 -7.94 -0.43
CA GLU A 64 -1.88 -7.17 0.53
C GLU A 64 -2.10 -8.02 1.79
N ILE A 65 -1.64 -7.51 2.92
CA ILE A 65 -1.71 -8.19 4.23
C ILE A 65 -2.81 -7.50 5.03
N GLY A 66 -3.74 -8.28 5.59
CA GLY A 66 -4.95 -7.75 6.20
C GLY A 66 -5.93 -7.27 5.11
N ALA A 67 -6.25 -8.17 4.18
CA ALA A 67 -7.04 -7.86 3.00
C ALA A 67 -8.53 -7.64 3.29
N ALA A 68 -9.02 -7.99 4.48
CA ALA A 68 -10.43 -7.97 4.86
C ALA A 68 -11.29 -8.67 3.79
N ASP A 69 -12.39 -8.05 3.36
CA ASP A 69 -13.27 -8.53 2.29
C ASP A 69 -12.68 -8.44 0.86
N GLY A 70 -11.43 -7.99 0.69
CA GLY A 70 -10.73 -7.87 -0.59
C GLY A 70 -11.15 -6.69 -1.46
N LEU A 71 -12.16 -5.90 -1.06
CA LEU A 71 -12.68 -4.77 -1.82
C LEU A 71 -12.64 -3.48 -1.00
N ARG A 72 -13.34 -3.45 0.13
CA ARG A 72 -13.48 -2.24 0.93
C ARG A 72 -12.18 -1.93 1.64
N GLY A 73 -11.56 -0.81 1.27
CA GLY A 73 -10.28 -0.38 1.82
C GLY A 73 -9.08 -0.98 1.09
N SER A 74 -9.27 -1.87 0.11
CA SER A 74 -8.14 -2.50 -0.59
C SER A 74 -7.33 -1.48 -1.38
N ASN A 75 -6.03 -1.49 -1.16
CA ASN A 75 -5.09 -0.67 -1.92
C ASN A 75 -4.73 -1.32 -3.26
N THR A 76 -4.76 -2.65 -3.32
CA THR A 76 -4.25 -3.42 -4.45
C THR A 76 -5.31 -3.89 -5.44
N TYR A 77 -6.59 -4.02 -5.04
CA TYR A 77 -7.66 -4.52 -5.90
C TYR A 77 -7.66 -3.90 -7.32
N PRO A 78 -7.53 -2.57 -7.51
CA PRO A 78 -7.53 -1.97 -8.84
C PRO A 78 -6.33 -2.35 -9.72
N LEU A 79 -5.27 -2.93 -9.16
CA LEU A 79 -4.15 -3.46 -9.93
C LEU A 79 -4.49 -4.78 -10.62
N SER A 80 -5.46 -5.55 -10.11
CA SER A 80 -5.87 -6.84 -10.70
C SER A 80 -6.45 -6.63 -12.11
N GLU A 81 -7.18 -5.53 -12.30
CA GLU A 81 -7.70 -5.04 -13.58
C GLU A 81 -6.58 -4.58 -14.54
N ARG A 82 -5.34 -4.45 -14.04
CA ARG A 82 -4.16 -3.97 -14.77
C ARG A 82 -3.12 -5.06 -14.98
N ARG A 83 -3.53 -6.34 -15.01
CA ARG A 83 -2.66 -7.51 -15.23
C ARG A 83 -1.62 -7.74 -14.13
N TRP A 84 -1.91 -7.30 -12.91
CA TRP A 84 -1.11 -7.68 -11.75
C TRP A 84 -1.70 -8.91 -11.09
N ASN A 85 -0.84 -9.86 -10.72
CA ASN A 85 -1.24 -10.95 -9.84
C ASN A 85 -1.16 -10.46 -8.39
N ILE A 86 -2.20 -10.70 -7.60
CA ILE A 86 -2.31 -10.18 -6.24
C ILE A 86 -2.50 -11.34 -5.28
N LEU A 87 -1.62 -11.44 -4.28
CA LEU A 87 -1.83 -12.29 -3.13
C LEU A 87 -2.51 -11.47 -2.03
N MET A 88 -3.74 -11.83 -1.67
CA MET A 88 -4.50 -11.20 -0.58
C MET A 88 -4.50 -12.12 0.64
N ILE A 89 -3.84 -11.70 1.71
CA ILE A 89 -3.70 -12.48 2.94
C ILE A 89 -4.67 -11.94 3.99
N GLU A 90 -5.58 -12.78 4.46
CA GLU A 90 -6.53 -12.45 5.54
C GLU A 90 -6.61 -13.61 6.54
N GLY A 91 -6.54 -13.30 7.83
CA GLY A 91 -6.55 -14.27 8.91
C GLY A 91 -7.92 -14.45 9.56
N ASP A 92 -8.77 -13.43 9.52
CA ASP A 92 -10.13 -13.50 10.05
C ASP A 92 -11.04 -14.37 9.16
N ASP A 93 -11.80 -15.26 9.79
CA ASP A 93 -12.61 -16.24 9.10
C ASP A 93 -13.79 -15.62 8.36
N GLU A 94 -14.43 -14.61 8.95
CA GLU A 94 -15.60 -13.95 8.36
C GLU A 94 -15.17 -13.10 7.17
N GLU A 95 -14.13 -12.28 7.34
CA GLU A 95 -13.59 -11.45 6.28
C GLU A 95 -12.97 -12.29 5.15
N TYR A 96 -12.28 -13.39 5.47
CA TYR A 96 -11.74 -14.29 4.45
C TYR A 96 -12.84 -14.92 3.58
N ASN A 97 -13.98 -15.30 4.18
CA ASN A 97 -15.11 -15.83 3.39
C ASN A 97 -15.70 -14.76 2.46
N LYS A 98 -15.78 -13.50 2.91
CA LYS A 98 -16.18 -12.37 2.05
C LYS A 98 -15.17 -12.14 0.93
N LEU A 99 -13.87 -12.22 1.23
CA LEU A 99 -12.79 -12.13 0.25
C LEU A 99 -12.94 -13.18 -0.86
N LEU A 100 -13.17 -14.45 -0.50
CA LEU A 100 -13.41 -15.52 -1.47
C LEU A 100 -14.59 -15.18 -2.39
N GLU A 101 -15.72 -14.79 -1.83
CA GLU A 101 -16.93 -14.48 -2.60
C GLU A 101 -16.73 -13.27 -3.51
N ASN A 102 -16.13 -12.19 -3.00
CA ASN A 102 -15.90 -10.95 -3.73
C ASN A 102 -14.89 -11.08 -4.87
N THR A 103 -13.94 -12.02 -4.75
CA THR A 103 -12.82 -12.15 -5.70
C THR A 103 -12.89 -13.39 -6.58
N LYS A 104 -13.89 -14.27 -6.41
CA LYS A 104 -14.04 -15.55 -7.14
C LYS A 104 -13.96 -15.44 -8.67
N ASN A 105 -14.39 -14.32 -9.24
CA ASN A 105 -14.42 -14.10 -10.69
C ASN A 105 -13.16 -13.38 -11.20
N ASN A 106 -12.22 -13.04 -10.32
CA ASN A 106 -11.00 -12.33 -10.67
C ASN A 106 -9.79 -13.28 -10.59
N GLY A 107 -9.46 -13.89 -11.73
CA GLY A 107 -8.37 -14.88 -11.83
C GLY A 107 -6.96 -14.33 -11.55
N ASN A 108 -6.81 -13.02 -11.38
CA ASN A 108 -5.54 -12.40 -11.00
C ASN A 108 -5.40 -12.26 -9.47
N ILE A 109 -6.42 -12.57 -8.68
CA ILE A 109 -6.39 -12.51 -7.22
C ILE A 109 -6.29 -13.92 -6.65
N ILE A 110 -5.36 -14.10 -5.71
CA ILE A 110 -5.13 -15.33 -4.97
C ILE A 110 -5.43 -15.02 -3.49
N PRO A 111 -6.59 -15.45 -2.97
CA PRO A 111 -6.89 -15.38 -1.54
C PRO A 111 -6.04 -16.37 -0.74
N CYS A 112 -5.58 -15.96 0.44
CA CYS A 112 -4.80 -16.80 1.35
C CYS A 112 -5.28 -16.63 2.80
N LYS A 113 -5.84 -17.71 3.39
CA LYS A 113 -6.31 -17.72 4.78
C LYS A 113 -5.14 -17.88 5.76
N ARG A 114 -4.62 -16.77 6.30
CA ARG A 114 -3.47 -16.81 7.22
C ARG A 114 -3.30 -15.51 8.00
N TYR A 115 -2.90 -15.62 9.27
CA TYR A 115 -2.30 -14.50 10.00
C TYR A 115 -0.81 -14.41 9.72
N THR A 116 -0.32 -13.23 9.36
CA THR A 116 1.12 -12.95 9.36
C THR A 116 1.59 -12.55 10.76
N ARG A 117 2.77 -12.99 11.17
CA ARG A 117 3.39 -12.69 12.46
C ARG A 117 4.77 -12.06 12.28
N LEU A 118 5.25 -11.33 13.28
CA LEU A 118 6.60 -10.75 13.27
C LEU A 118 7.68 -11.83 13.50
N GLU A 119 7.33 -12.90 14.19
CA GLU A 119 8.23 -14.00 14.54
C GLU A 119 7.52 -15.36 14.38
N GLY A 120 8.30 -16.45 14.45
CA GLY A 120 7.80 -17.82 14.31
C GLY A 120 7.73 -18.30 12.85
N ASP A 121 6.80 -19.21 12.55
CA ASP A 121 6.69 -19.84 11.22
C ASP A 121 5.78 -19.09 10.24
N TYR A 122 5.07 -18.09 10.73
CA TYR A 122 4.14 -17.29 9.94
C TYR A 122 4.68 -15.88 9.65
N THR A 123 6.00 -15.73 9.61
CA THR A 123 6.62 -14.49 9.14
C THR A 123 6.47 -14.34 7.64
N LEU A 124 6.46 -13.10 7.16
CA LEU A 124 6.29 -12.82 5.73
C LEU A 124 7.36 -13.55 4.88
N SER A 125 8.62 -13.56 5.33
CA SER A 125 9.72 -14.23 4.64
C SER A 125 9.63 -15.76 4.59
N LYS A 126 8.78 -16.38 5.42
CA LYS A 126 8.59 -17.84 5.44
C LYS A 126 7.38 -18.28 4.62
N ILE A 127 6.43 -17.38 4.36
CA ILE A 127 5.18 -17.69 3.67
C ILE A 127 5.16 -17.25 2.20
N LEU A 128 6.14 -16.44 1.78
CA LEU A 128 6.40 -16.02 0.40
C LEU A 128 7.65 -16.73 -0.12
#